data_AF-A0A849UTM6-F1
#
_entry.id   AF-A0A849UTM6-F1
#
_cell.length_a   1.000
_cell.length_b   1.000
_cell.length_c   1.000
_cell.angle_alpha   90.00
_cell.angle_beta   90.00
_cell.angle_gamma   90.00
#
_symmetry.space_group_name_H-M   'P 1'
#
loop_
_entity.id
_entity.type
_entity.pdbx_description
1 polymer ?
#
loop_
_entity_poly.entity_id
_entity_poly.type
_entity_poly.pdbx_seq_one_letter_code
_entity_poly.pdbx_strand_id
1 'polypeptide(L)' 'MKFSINEFIIDKKYAAVLRNKIGNFKAITNTKKAIFLTMKITYGIVNNDNAMQLVSNNLSMEVLFEK' A
#
# COMPACT_ATOMS: atom_id res chain seq x y z
N MET A 1 -2.72 13.31 -1.55
CA MET A 1 -4.08 13.76 -1.18
C MET A 1 -4.23 13.53 0.32
N LYS A 2 -4.49 14.59 1.11
CA LYS A 2 -4.39 14.55 2.58
C LYS A 2 -5.72 14.17 3.27
N PHE A 3 -6.86 14.32 2.58
CA PHE A 3 -8.20 14.04 3.11
C PHE A 3 -9.14 13.56 1.99
N SER A 4 -8.94 12.34 1.49
CA SER A 4 -9.90 11.72 0.57
C SER A 4 -11.05 11.13 1.39
N ILE A 5 -12.30 11.44 1.04
CA ILE A 5 -13.51 10.82 1.62
C ILE A 5 -13.93 9.54 0.89
N ASN A 6 -13.29 9.26 -0.25
CA ASN A 6 -13.60 8.13 -1.12
C ASN A 6 -12.50 7.06 -1.01
N GLU A 7 -12.88 5.81 -1.27
CA GLU A 7 -11.97 4.67 -1.39
C GLU A 7 -10.84 4.98 -2.37
N PHE A 8 -9.61 4.62 -2.01
CA PHE A 8 -8.46 4.89 -2.86
C PHE A 8 -8.31 3.80 -3.93
N ILE A 9 -8.29 4.20 -5.20
CA ILE A 9 -8.04 3.29 -6.31
C ILE A 9 -6.54 3.30 -6.64
N ILE A 10 -5.90 2.14 -6.50
CA ILE A 10 -4.52 1.96 -6.99
C ILE A 10 -4.58 1.80 -8.50
N ASP A 11 -4.31 2.88 -9.24
CA ASP A 11 -4.18 2.81 -10.69
C ASP A 11 -2.89 2.07 -11.11
N LYS A 12 -2.79 1.69 -12.38
CA LYS A 12 -1.62 0.99 -12.93
C LYS A 12 -0.32 1.78 -12.79
N LYS A 13 -0.39 3.11 -12.90
CA LYS A 13 0.77 4.02 -12.82
C LYS A 13 1.31 4.09 -11.39
N TYR A 14 0.41 4.21 -10.42
CA TYR A 14 0.71 4.24 -9.00
C TYR A 14 1.22 2.87 -8.52
N ALA A 15 0.66 1.77 -9.04
CA ALA A 15 1.21 0.43 -8.82
C ALA A 15 2.67 0.31 -9.28
N ALA A 16 3.04 0.89 -10.43
CA ALA A 16 4.43 0.92 -10.89
C ALA A 16 5.32 1.76 -9.97
N VAL A 17 4.83 2.91 -9.47
CA VAL A 17 5.56 3.72 -8.49
C VAL A 17 5.79 2.95 -7.19
N LEU A 18 4.80 2.21 -6.70
CA LEU A 18 4.93 1.38 -5.49
C LEU A 18 5.96 0.25 -5.69
N ARG A 19 5.96 -0.43 -6.84
CA ARG A 19 6.99 -1.43 -7.18
C ARG A 19 8.39 -0.82 -7.20
N ASN A 20 8.55 0.36 -7.81
CA ASN A 20 9.83 1.06 -7.83
C ASN A 20 10.31 1.42 -6.42
N LYS A 21 9.41 1.85 -5.52
CA LYS A 21 9.74 2.12 -4.12
C LYS A 21 10.19 0.86 -3.38
N ILE A 22 9.51 -0.28 -3.59
CA ILE A 22 9.92 -1.57 -3.02
C ILE A 22 11.30 -1.98 -3.55
N GLY A 23 11.54 -1.85 -4.86
CA GLY A 23 12.83 -2.14 -5.48
C GLY A 23 13.97 -1.27 -4.92
N ASN A 24 13.74 0.03 -4.82
CA ASN A 24 14.71 0.97 -4.24
C ASN A 24 14.98 0.65 -2.76
N PHE A 25 13.96 0.32 -1.98
CA PHE A 25 14.14 -0.08 -0.58
C PHE A 25 15.00 -1.34 -0.46
N LYS A 26 14.76 -2.36 -1.30
CA LYS A 26 15.62 -3.57 -1.34
C LYS A 26 17.05 -3.24 -1.74
N ALA A 27 17.23 -2.38 -2.74
CA ALA A 27 18.57 -1.98 -3.21
C ALA A 27 19.37 -1.26 -2.13
N ILE A 28 18.73 -0.34 -1.39
CA ILE A 28 19.38 0.43 -0.33
C ILE A 28 19.66 -0.43 0.90
N THR A 29 18.71 -1.27 1.32
CA THR A 29 18.83 -2.08 2.54
C THR A 29 19.54 -3.41 2.32
N ASN A 30 19.78 -3.79 1.06
CA ASN A 30 20.35 -5.08 0.63
C ASN A 30 19.65 -6.30 1.27
N THR A 31 18.35 -6.16 1.56
CA THR A 31 17.57 -7.20 2.22
C THR A 31 17.08 -8.24 1.22
N LYS A 32 17.26 -9.52 1.56
CA LYS A 32 16.66 -10.65 0.86
C LYS A 32 15.30 -11.05 1.42
N LYS A 33 14.85 -10.40 2.51
CA LYS A 33 13.57 -10.70 3.16
C LYS A 33 12.40 -10.26 2.28
N ALA A 34 11.27 -10.95 2.42
CA ALA A 34 10.02 -10.51 1.82
C ALA A 34 9.62 -9.15 2.40
N ILE A 35 9.16 -8.25 1.54
CA ILE A 35 8.65 -6.93 1.93
C ILE A 35 7.14 -7.01 1.81
N PHE A 36 6.47 -6.84 2.94
CA PHE A 36 5.02 -6.74 2.99
C PHE A 36 4.65 -5.28 2.93
N LEU A 37 4.11 -4.85 1.79
CA LEU A 37 3.62 -3.49 1.64
C LEU A 37 2.29 -3.36 2.38
N THR A 38 2.28 -2.51 3.41
CA THR A 38 1.08 -2.17 4.16
C THR A 38 0.62 -0.78 3.78
N MET A 39 -0.62 -0.68 3.34
CA MET A 39 -1.25 0.61 3.06
C MET A 39 -2.11 1.03 4.26
N LYS A 40 -2.05 2.32 4.60
CA LYS A 40 -2.82 2.93 5.68
C LYS A 40 -3.67 4.05 5.09
N ILE A 41 -4.97 3.82 4.93
CA ILE A 41 -5.91 4.76 4.29
C ILE A 41 -7.16 4.91 5.15
N THR A 42 -7.71 6.11 5.16
CA THR A 42 -8.87 6.50 5.98
C THR A 42 -10.14 5.72 5.63
N TYR A 43 -10.44 5.55 4.33
CA TYR A 43 -11.63 4.86 3.83
C TYR A 43 -11.29 3.58 3.04
N GLY A 44 -10.12 3.00 3.29
CA GLY A 44 -9.70 1.77 2.62
C GLY A 44 -9.26 1.94 1.15
N ILE A 45 -9.04 0.80 0.50
CA ILE A 45 -8.56 0.67 -0.88
C ILE A 45 -9.60 -0.11 -1.67
N VAL A 46 -9.88 0.33 -2.89
CA VAL A 46 -10.67 -0.47 -3.84
C VAL A 46 -9.87 -1.72 -4.19
N ASN A 47 -10.43 -2.89 -3.86
CA ASN A 47 -9.86 -4.18 -4.20
C ASN A 47 -9.87 -4.37 -5.72
N ASN A 48 -8.78 -3.97 -6.36
CA ASN A 48 -8.51 -4.21 -7.77
C ASN A 48 -7.31 -5.17 -7.92
N ASP A 49 -7.15 -5.78 -9.11
CA ASP A 49 -6.09 -6.77 -9.34
C ASP A 49 -4.68 -6.23 -9.00
N ASN A 50 -4.46 -4.93 -9.16
CA ASN A 50 -3.19 -4.29 -8.81
C ASN A 50 -3.00 -4.19 -7.29
N ALA A 51 -4.05 -3.88 -6.54
CA ALA A 51 -4.04 -3.83 -5.09
C ALA A 51 -3.84 -5.23 -4.48
N MET A 52 -4.52 -6.25 -5.00
CA MET A 52 -4.39 -7.64 -4.53
C MET A 52 -2.99 -8.23 -4.74
N GLN A 53 -2.29 -7.84 -5.82
CA GLN A 53 -0.94 -8.35 -6.10
C GLN A 53 0.18 -7.60 -5.34
N LEU A 54 -0.06 -6.36 -4.92
CA LEU A 54 0.96 -5.50 -4.32
C LEU A 54 0.78 -5.28 -2.82
N VAL A 55 -0.45 -5.17 -2.34
CA VAL A 55 -0.78 -4.82 -0.96
C VAL A 55 -1.02 -6.12 -0.19
N SER A 56 -0.06 -6.50 0.64
CA SER A 56 -0.17 -7.72 1.45
C SER A 56 -1.09 -7.51 2.65
N ASN A 57 -1.07 -6.31 3.24
CA ASN A 57 -1.94 -5.92 4.35
C ASN A 57 -2.61 -4.58 4.06
N ASN A 58 -3.94 -4.55 4.20
CA ASN A 58 -4.71 -3.32 4.18
C ASN A 58 -5.19 -3.05 5.62
N LEU A 59 -4.71 -1.96 6.22
CA LEU A 59 -5.13 -1.54 7.56
C LEU A 59 -6.09 -0.35 7.43
N SER A 60 -7.32 -0.54 7.88
CA SER A 60 -8.30 0.54 8.03
C SER A 60 -7.89 1.49 9.16
N MET A 61 -8.49 2.68 9.18
CA MET A 61 -8.27 3.67 10.24
C MET A 61 -8.70 3.18 11.63
N GLU A 62 -9.59 2.19 11.69
CA GLU A 62 -10.09 1.58 12.92
C GLU A 62 -8.95 1.04 13.79
N VAL A 63 -7.89 0.51 13.18
CA VAL A 63 -6.69 -0.03 13.86
C VAL A 63 -5.98 1.01 14.73
N LEU A 64 -6.19 2.32 14.49
CA LEU A 64 -5.61 3.38 15.33
C LEU A 64 -6.42 3.68 16.59
N PHE A 65 -7.64 3.17 16.67
CA PHE A 65 -8.59 3.42 17.75
C PHE A 65 -9.02 2.11 18.44
N GLU A 66 -8.51 0.97 17.99
CA GLU A 66 -8.58 -0.29 18.72
C GLU A 66 -7.76 -0.19 20.02
N LYS A 67 -8.35 -0.65 21.12
CA LYS A 67 -7.93 -0.40 22.50
C LYS A 67 -6.94 -1.45 23.02
#